data_AF-A0A1Z4J9H6-F1
#
_entry.id   AF-A0A1Z4J9H6-F1
#
_cell.length_a   1.000
_cell.length_b   1.000
_cell.length_c   1.000
_cell.angle_alpha   90.00
_cell.angle_beta   90.00
_cell.angle_gamma   90.00
#
_symmetry.space_group_name_H-M   'P 1'
#
loop_
_entity.id
_entity.type
_entity.pdbx_description
1 polymer ?
#
loop_
_entity_poly.entity_id
_entity_poly.type
_entity_poly.pdbx_seq_one_letter_code
_entity_poly.pdbx_strand_id
1 'polypeptide(L)'
;MQVDWEKLATELGAIHIHGSQVSLEAIETLLGEDFFAQAVECCINLEEGWGLAEGILRILRPLGMKHCYNIYKTSHDIEKRRSAVWLLKYTSNREVLEYISELLADPDAQIQKNVTEILDQMSFWGEINDKEMMSVLELAVDHPNEAVRKFAIGTVHEETIQGIDDFTKRLTDGLRQELYQWQKRLKFETIHGLDLRCTPWYGQFQLSFLTAQEDFDLAEAYHDKNYYQWRLNDLPYHGYEISTLGEWMQKEFEKSRLSLGCLELFLSACVTALKSSAVQKVLRRYNLSQDFQITVFRPNSSFPQKNFYF
;
A
#
# COMPACT_ATOMS: atom_id res chain seq x y z
N MET A 1 25.08 -25.63 26.43
CA MET A 1 25.65 -25.07 25.19
C MET A 1 26.64 -23.98 25.58
N GLN A 2 27.90 -24.07 25.13
CA GLN A 2 28.86 -22.99 25.30
C GLN A 2 28.86 -22.17 24.00
N VAL A 3 28.58 -20.87 24.10
CA VAL A 3 28.51 -19.97 22.94
C VAL A 3 29.83 -19.22 22.81
N ASP A 4 30.46 -19.30 21.64
CA ASP A 4 31.55 -18.43 21.25
C ASP A 4 30.97 -17.12 20.72
N TRP A 5 30.79 -16.15 21.63
CA TRP A 5 30.15 -14.88 21.33
C TRP A 5 30.94 -14.03 20.33
N GLU A 6 32.27 -14.13 20.31
CA GLU A 6 33.11 -13.37 19.39
C GLU A 6 32.97 -13.91 17.97
N LYS A 7 32.99 -15.25 17.82
CA LYS A 7 32.73 -15.90 16.53
C LYS A 7 31.33 -15.57 16.01
N LEU A 8 30.30 -15.69 16.85
CA LEU A 8 28.91 -15.40 16.45
C LEU A 8 28.72 -13.93 16.03
N ALA A 9 29.28 -12.98 16.80
CA ALA A 9 29.24 -11.58 16.43
C ALA A 9 29.98 -11.30 15.11
N THR A 10 31.06 -12.03 14.83
CA THR A 10 31.81 -11.92 13.57
C THR A 10 30.99 -12.45 12.39
N GLU A 11 30.35 -13.62 12.53
CA GLU A 11 29.52 -14.23 11.48
C GLU A 11 28.31 -13.35 11.11
N LEU A 12 27.72 -12.66 12.09
CA LEU A 12 26.61 -11.74 11.88
C LEU A 12 27.03 -10.32 11.47
N GLY A 13 28.34 -10.03 11.38
CA GLY A 13 28.83 -8.68 11.11
C GLY A 13 28.47 -7.66 12.21
N ALA A 14 28.29 -8.13 13.45
CA ALA A 14 27.71 -7.41 14.56
C ALA A 14 28.72 -6.99 15.65
N ILE A 15 30.02 -6.94 15.33
CA ILE A 15 31.06 -6.58 16.31
C ILE A 15 30.82 -5.13 16.80
N HIS A 16 30.51 -5.00 18.10
CA HIS A 16 30.10 -3.76 18.78
C HIS A 16 28.73 -3.17 18.38
N ILE A 17 27.92 -3.90 17.62
CA ILE A 17 26.55 -3.51 17.27
C ILE A 17 25.60 -4.13 18.28
N HIS A 18 24.65 -3.33 18.77
CA HIS A 18 23.56 -3.79 19.61
C HIS A 18 22.23 -3.38 18.99
N GLY A 19 21.26 -4.28 19.00
CA GLY A 19 19.94 -4.06 18.44
C GLY A 19 19.10 -5.33 18.57
N SER A 20 17.78 -5.15 18.72
CA SER A 20 16.83 -6.26 18.84
C SER A 20 16.94 -7.22 17.66
N GLN A 21 17.06 -6.70 16.43
CA GLN A 21 17.13 -7.49 15.21
C GLN A 21 18.35 -8.43 15.19
N VAL A 22 19.55 -7.87 15.41
CA VAL A 22 20.81 -8.64 15.46
C VAL A 22 20.81 -9.68 16.58
N SER A 23 20.16 -9.37 17.72
CA SER A 23 20.00 -10.33 18.81
C SER A 23 19.07 -11.49 18.45
N LEU A 24 18.01 -11.24 17.67
CA LEU A 24 17.12 -12.29 17.18
C LEU A 24 17.85 -13.18 16.18
N GLU A 25 18.61 -12.61 15.24
CA GLU A 25 19.44 -13.36 14.28
C GLU A 25 20.50 -14.23 14.99
N ALA A 26 21.09 -13.73 16.08
CA ALA A 26 21.97 -14.52 16.93
C ALA A 26 21.25 -15.69 17.61
N ILE A 27 20.04 -15.48 18.13
CA ILE A 27 19.23 -16.55 18.72
C ILE A 27 18.86 -17.59 17.65
N GLU A 28 18.43 -17.16 16.47
CA GLU A 28 18.13 -18.02 15.34
C GLU A 28 19.33 -18.92 14.97
N THR A 29 20.52 -18.31 14.85
CA THR A 29 21.77 -19.02 14.54
C THR A 29 22.12 -20.05 15.61
N LEU A 30 21.91 -19.72 16.89
CA LEU A 30 22.21 -20.61 18.02
C LEU A 30 21.23 -21.79 18.14
N LEU A 31 19.96 -21.59 17.81
CA LEU A 31 18.94 -22.64 17.86
C LEU A 31 19.04 -23.57 16.64
N GLY A 32 19.46 -23.05 15.49
CA GLY A 32 19.65 -23.80 14.25
C GLY A 32 18.34 -24.15 13.55
N GLU A 33 18.44 -24.50 12.26
CA GLU A 33 17.28 -24.77 11.39
C GLU A 33 16.38 -25.90 11.92
N ASP A 34 16.97 -26.95 12.49
CA ASP A 34 16.24 -28.11 13.03
C ASP A 34 15.27 -27.72 14.15
N PHE A 35 15.61 -26.72 14.97
CA PHE A 35 14.72 -26.22 16.01
C PHE A 35 13.48 -25.57 15.42
N PHE A 36 13.64 -24.74 14.38
CA PHE A 36 12.53 -24.09 13.69
C PHE A 36 11.66 -25.09 12.94
N ALA A 37 12.27 -26.07 12.29
CA ALA A 37 11.55 -27.16 11.63
C ALA A 37 10.66 -27.92 12.62
N GLN A 38 11.21 -28.30 13.78
CA GLN A 38 10.45 -28.98 14.84
C GLN A 38 9.32 -28.10 15.40
N ALA A 39 9.58 -26.81 15.62
CA ALA A 39 8.54 -25.88 16.09
C ALA A 39 7.40 -25.72 15.06
N VAL A 40 7.73 -25.62 13.77
CA VAL A 40 6.73 -25.54 12.70
C VAL A 40 5.92 -26.84 12.58
N GLU A 41 6.58 -28.00 12.59
CA GLU A 41 5.89 -29.30 12.56
C GLU A 41 4.98 -29.48 13.78
N CYS A 42 5.45 -29.11 14.99
CA CYS A 42 4.63 -29.11 16.20
C CYS A 42 3.35 -28.27 16.03
N CYS A 43 3.47 -27.08 15.42
CA CYS A 43 2.31 -26.23 15.10
C CYS A 43 1.39 -26.85 14.05
N ILE A 44 1.94 -27.39 12.95
CA ILE A 44 1.16 -27.97 11.85
C ILE A 44 0.39 -29.22 12.30
N ASN A 45 1.01 -30.04 13.15
CA ASN A 45 0.43 -31.27 13.66
C ASN A 45 -0.45 -31.05 14.90
N LEU A 46 -0.55 -29.81 15.41
CA LEU A 46 -1.29 -29.43 16.62
C LEU A 46 -0.89 -30.28 17.85
N GLU A 47 0.41 -30.53 18.00
CA GLU A 47 0.96 -31.33 19.09
C GLU A 47 0.87 -30.60 20.45
N GLU A 48 1.03 -31.33 21.55
CA GLU A 48 1.07 -30.71 22.88
C GLU A 48 2.22 -29.67 22.94
N GLY A 49 1.88 -28.43 23.31
CA GLY A 49 2.83 -27.32 23.31
C GLY A 49 2.85 -26.48 22.03
N TRP A 50 2.01 -26.76 21.03
CA TRP A 50 1.96 -25.99 19.78
C TRP A 50 1.79 -24.47 20.00
N GLY A 51 1.01 -24.05 21.00
CA GLY A 51 0.83 -22.62 21.30
C GLY A 51 2.11 -21.94 21.80
N LEU A 52 2.99 -22.68 22.49
CA LEU A 52 4.32 -22.19 22.87
C LEU A 52 5.24 -22.13 21.65
N ALA A 53 5.19 -23.15 20.79
CA ALA A 53 5.95 -23.17 19.54
C ALA A 53 5.56 -21.99 18.63
N GLU A 54 4.26 -21.72 18.46
CA GLU A 54 3.76 -20.55 17.73
C GLU A 54 4.29 -19.24 18.34
N GLY A 55 4.22 -19.11 19.67
CA GLY A 55 4.73 -17.93 20.37
C GLY A 55 6.22 -17.69 20.13
N ILE A 56 7.03 -18.76 20.08
CA ILE A 56 8.45 -18.71 19.76
C ILE A 56 8.67 -18.30 18.31
N LEU A 57 7.97 -18.94 17.36
CA LEU A 57 8.07 -18.63 15.94
C LEU A 57 7.63 -17.19 15.61
N ARG A 58 6.68 -16.65 16.38
CA ARG A 58 6.26 -15.25 16.27
C ARG A 58 7.32 -14.26 16.73
N ILE A 59 8.21 -14.67 17.64
CA ILE A 59 9.35 -13.86 18.09
C ILE A 59 10.53 -14.02 17.12
N LEU A 60 10.75 -15.24 16.63
CA LEU A 60 11.88 -15.65 15.80
C LEU A 60 11.39 -15.95 14.36
N ARG A 61 11.01 -14.89 13.66
CA ARG A 61 10.17 -14.92 12.44
C ARG A 61 10.85 -15.43 11.16
N PRO A 62 12.03 -14.92 10.74
CA PRO A 62 12.60 -15.24 9.42
C PRO A 62 12.72 -16.74 9.10
N LEU A 63 13.27 -17.55 10.01
CA LEU A 63 13.46 -18.99 9.74
C LEU A 63 12.15 -19.77 9.77
N GLY A 64 11.24 -19.43 10.68
CA GLY A 64 9.90 -20.02 10.73
C GLY A 64 9.12 -19.80 9.42
N MET A 65 9.18 -18.57 8.88
CA MET A 65 8.56 -18.21 7.60
C MET A 65 9.12 -19.05 6.44
N LYS A 66 10.45 -19.12 6.31
CA LYS A 66 11.11 -19.89 5.24
C LYS A 66 10.75 -21.37 5.29
N HIS A 67 10.69 -21.95 6.49
CA HIS A 67 10.29 -23.36 6.64
C HIS A 67 8.82 -23.60 6.29
N CYS A 68 7.91 -22.72 6.72
CA CYS A 68 6.50 -22.77 6.31
C CYS A 68 6.35 -22.70 4.78
N TYR A 69 7.07 -21.78 4.14
CA TYR A 69 7.06 -21.65 2.68
C TYR A 69 7.62 -22.90 1.99
N ASN A 70 8.70 -23.50 2.51
CA ASN A 70 9.25 -24.75 1.98
C ASN A 70 8.24 -25.90 2.08
N ILE A 71 7.51 -26.05 3.19
CA ILE A 71 6.44 -27.05 3.32
C ILE A 71 5.34 -26.80 2.28
N TYR A 72 4.91 -25.54 2.10
CA TYR A 72 3.95 -25.17 1.06
C TYR A 72 4.40 -25.62 -0.34
N LYS A 73 5.68 -25.40 -0.69
CA LYS A 73 6.23 -25.73 -2.01
C LYS A 73 6.42 -27.22 -2.26
N THR A 74 6.79 -27.98 -1.23
CA THR A 74 7.29 -29.35 -1.38
C THR A 74 6.28 -30.42 -0.97
N SER A 75 5.33 -30.10 -0.07
CA SER A 75 4.33 -31.06 0.38
C SER A 75 3.31 -31.38 -0.71
N HIS A 76 2.96 -32.66 -0.84
CA HIS A 76 1.84 -33.11 -1.68
C HIS A 76 0.54 -33.26 -0.88
N ASP A 77 0.61 -33.15 0.44
CA ASP A 77 -0.55 -33.12 1.33
C ASP A 77 -1.11 -31.69 1.41
N ILE A 78 -2.36 -31.53 0.96
CA ILE A 78 -3.04 -30.24 0.93
C ILE A 78 -3.28 -29.67 2.33
N GLU A 79 -3.53 -30.51 3.33
CA GLU A 79 -3.77 -30.03 4.70
C GLU A 79 -2.48 -29.49 5.30
N LYS A 80 -1.35 -30.18 5.09
CA LYS A 80 -0.03 -29.66 5.48
C LYS A 80 0.28 -28.33 4.81
N ARG A 81 -0.01 -28.18 3.52
CA ARG A 81 0.19 -26.91 2.80
C ARG A 81 -0.69 -25.80 3.37
N ARG A 82 -1.98 -26.06 3.61
CA ARG A 82 -2.91 -25.11 4.22
C ARG A 82 -2.43 -24.67 5.60
N SER A 83 -2.02 -25.61 6.46
CA SER A 83 -1.49 -25.32 7.80
C SER A 83 -0.21 -24.50 7.74
N ALA A 84 0.70 -24.81 6.82
CA ALA A 84 1.93 -24.04 6.65
C ALA A 84 1.64 -22.59 6.22
N VAL A 85 0.75 -22.38 5.25
CA VAL A 85 0.35 -21.03 4.81
C VAL A 85 -0.45 -20.30 5.90
N TRP A 86 -1.27 -21.00 6.67
CA TRP A 86 -1.95 -20.42 7.82
C TRP A 86 -0.96 -19.93 8.88
N LEU A 87 0.08 -20.71 9.17
CA LEU A 87 1.11 -20.37 10.16
C LEU A 87 1.97 -19.17 9.72
N LEU A 88 2.09 -18.93 8.41
CA LEU A 88 2.76 -17.72 7.89
C LEU A 88 2.20 -16.43 8.49
N LYS A 89 0.91 -16.35 8.86
CA LYS A 89 0.39 -15.11 9.47
C LYS A 89 1.07 -14.76 10.79
N TYR A 90 1.64 -15.75 11.49
CA TYR A 90 2.38 -15.54 12.74
C TYR A 90 3.88 -15.39 12.56
N THR A 91 4.42 -15.96 11.49
CA THR A 91 5.87 -16.05 11.27
C THR A 91 6.38 -15.10 10.20
N SER A 92 5.49 -14.49 9.40
CA SER A 92 5.89 -13.62 8.30
C SER A 92 6.53 -12.32 8.77
N ASN A 93 7.52 -11.90 8.00
CA ASN A 93 8.04 -10.53 7.95
C ASN A 93 7.82 -9.97 6.55
N ARG A 94 8.33 -8.76 6.28
CA ARG A 94 8.21 -8.09 4.97
C ARG A 94 8.61 -8.95 3.75
N GLU A 95 9.53 -9.91 3.90
CA GLU A 95 9.98 -10.79 2.80
C GLU A 95 8.84 -11.67 2.27
N VAL A 96 7.79 -11.95 3.05
CA VAL A 96 6.66 -12.77 2.56
C VAL A 96 5.97 -12.16 1.34
N LEU A 97 6.10 -10.83 1.13
CA LEU A 97 5.54 -10.14 -0.04
C LEU A 97 6.00 -10.75 -1.36
N GLU A 98 7.20 -11.33 -1.41
CA GLU A 98 7.73 -12.05 -2.57
C GLU A 98 6.93 -13.32 -2.91
N TYR A 99 6.27 -13.92 -1.92
CA TYR A 99 5.50 -15.17 -2.06
C TYR A 99 4.01 -14.91 -2.33
N ILE A 100 3.49 -13.72 -2.02
CA ILE A 100 2.05 -13.42 -2.07
C ILE A 100 1.43 -13.71 -3.44
N SER A 101 2.09 -13.30 -4.52
CA SER A 101 1.58 -13.54 -5.88
C SER A 101 1.47 -15.04 -6.20
N GLU A 102 2.42 -15.85 -5.72
CA GLU A 102 2.37 -17.30 -5.90
C GLU A 102 1.25 -17.93 -5.05
N LEU A 103 1.12 -17.51 -3.79
CA LEU A 103 0.09 -18.02 -2.87
C LEU A 103 -1.34 -17.67 -3.35
N LEU A 104 -1.53 -16.50 -3.96
CA LEU A 104 -2.79 -16.12 -4.59
C LEU A 104 -3.08 -16.93 -5.86
N ALA A 105 -2.05 -17.29 -6.63
CA ALA A 105 -2.21 -18.11 -7.82
C ALA A 105 -2.45 -19.61 -7.51
N ASP A 106 -2.35 -20.01 -6.25
CA ASP A 106 -2.55 -21.40 -5.84
C ASP A 106 -3.97 -21.89 -6.16
N PRO A 107 -4.19 -23.13 -6.65
CA PRO A 107 -5.54 -23.62 -6.95
C PRO A 107 -6.42 -23.80 -5.71
N ASP A 108 -5.86 -23.86 -4.50
CA ASP A 108 -6.62 -24.08 -3.28
C ASP A 108 -7.20 -22.78 -2.70
N ALA A 109 -8.52 -22.75 -2.58
CA ALA A 109 -9.25 -21.57 -2.10
C ALA A 109 -8.92 -21.18 -0.64
N GLN A 110 -8.54 -22.14 0.20
CA GLN A 110 -8.19 -21.86 1.60
C GLN A 110 -6.79 -21.25 1.70
N ILE A 111 -5.82 -21.71 0.90
CA ILE A 111 -4.50 -21.08 0.78
C ILE A 111 -4.63 -19.63 0.31
N GLN A 112 -5.39 -19.39 -0.75
CA GLN A 112 -5.68 -18.04 -1.24
C GLN A 112 -6.32 -17.16 -0.17
N LYS A 113 -7.28 -17.71 0.60
CA LYS A 113 -7.90 -16.99 1.72
C LYS A 113 -6.88 -16.67 2.82
N ASN A 114 -6.02 -17.61 3.19
CA ASN A 114 -5.00 -17.40 4.23
C ASN A 114 -4.07 -16.23 3.89
N VAL A 115 -3.83 -15.93 2.61
CA VAL A 115 -3.10 -14.72 2.20
C VAL A 115 -3.70 -13.44 2.79
N THR A 116 -5.04 -13.34 2.82
CA THR A 116 -5.70 -12.16 3.41
C THR A 116 -5.45 -12.06 4.92
N GLU A 117 -5.37 -13.19 5.63
CA GLU A 117 -5.05 -13.23 7.06
C GLU A 117 -3.58 -12.87 7.33
N ILE A 118 -2.66 -13.29 6.46
CA ILE A 118 -1.24 -12.89 6.52
C ILE A 118 -1.14 -11.37 6.41
N LEU A 119 -1.77 -10.78 5.40
CA LEU A 119 -1.71 -9.35 5.14
C LEU A 119 -2.34 -8.51 6.27
N ASP A 120 -3.53 -8.90 6.75
CA ASP A 120 -4.20 -8.22 7.88
C ASP A 120 -3.31 -8.23 9.13
N GLN A 121 -2.69 -9.37 9.42
CA GLN A 121 -1.83 -9.53 10.59
C GLN A 121 -0.53 -8.73 10.48
N MET A 122 0.09 -8.70 9.30
CA MET A 122 1.28 -7.91 9.03
C MET A 122 1.02 -6.42 9.12
N SER A 123 -0.10 -5.95 8.57
CA SER A 123 -0.52 -4.55 8.69
C SER A 123 -0.75 -4.16 10.14
N PHE A 124 -1.45 -5.01 10.91
CA PHE A 124 -1.66 -4.80 12.34
C PHE A 124 -0.35 -4.67 13.14
N TRP A 125 0.69 -5.40 12.76
CA TRP A 125 2.02 -5.32 13.40
C TRP A 125 2.93 -4.24 12.83
N GLY A 126 2.52 -3.54 11.76
CA GLY A 126 3.35 -2.55 11.09
C GLY A 126 4.54 -3.13 10.31
N GLU A 127 4.47 -4.41 9.91
CA GLU A 127 5.51 -5.08 9.13
C GLU A 127 5.51 -4.66 7.66
N ILE A 128 4.36 -4.20 7.18
CA ILE A 128 4.18 -3.61 5.85
C ILE A 128 3.50 -2.26 6.01
N ASN A 129 3.86 -1.32 5.13
CA ASN A 129 3.22 -0.02 5.10
C ASN A 129 1.99 -0.03 4.17
N ASP A 130 1.19 1.03 4.24
CA ASP A 130 -0.04 1.17 3.46
C ASP A 130 0.21 1.08 1.95
N LYS A 131 1.33 1.62 1.45
CA LYS A 131 1.67 1.56 0.03
C LYS A 131 1.88 0.13 -0.44
N GLU A 132 2.57 -0.68 0.36
CA GLU A 132 2.80 -2.11 0.08
C GLU A 132 1.49 -2.89 0.12
N MET A 133 0.67 -2.68 1.16
CA MET A 133 -0.66 -3.28 1.25
C MET A 133 -1.49 -2.95 0.00
N MET A 134 -1.56 -1.68 -0.39
CA MET A 134 -2.35 -1.22 -1.53
C MET A 134 -1.94 -1.89 -2.84
N SER A 135 -0.65 -2.14 -3.03
CA SER A 135 -0.13 -2.84 -4.22
C SER A 135 -0.67 -4.28 -4.29
N VAL A 136 -0.80 -4.94 -3.14
CA VAL A 136 -1.35 -6.29 -3.04
C VAL A 136 -2.87 -6.29 -3.22
N LEU A 137 -3.59 -5.34 -2.61
CA LEU A 137 -5.05 -5.25 -2.76
C LEU A 137 -5.46 -5.07 -4.23
N GLU A 138 -4.70 -4.30 -5.01
CA GLU A 138 -4.95 -4.12 -6.44
C GLU A 138 -4.84 -5.43 -7.24
N LEU A 139 -3.93 -6.34 -6.87
CA LEU A 139 -3.87 -7.68 -7.45
C LEU A 139 -5.08 -8.54 -7.07
N ALA A 140 -5.64 -8.29 -5.88
CA ALA A 140 -6.69 -9.10 -5.28
C ALA A 140 -8.11 -8.68 -5.68
N VAL A 141 -8.32 -7.50 -6.26
CA VAL A 141 -9.66 -6.93 -6.54
C VAL A 141 -10.47 -7.75 -7.56
N ASP A 142 -9.80 -8.29 -8.58
CA ASP A 142 -10.41 -9.08 -9.66
C ASP A 142 -10.15 -10.60 -9.47
N HIS A 143 -9.65 -11.00 -8.32
CA HIS A 143 -9.26 -12.37 -8.03
C HIS A 143 -10.45 -13.34 -8.11
N PRO A 144 -10.33 -14.59 -8.62
CA PRO A 144 -11.48 -15.51 -8.73
C PRO A 144 -12.10 -15.91 -7.38
N ASN A 145 -11.32 -15.90 -6.31
CA ASN A 145 -11.80 -16.18 -4.94
C ASN A 145 -12.53 -14.98 -4.33
N GLU A 146 -13.80 -15.18 -3.96
CA GLU A 146 -14.65 -14.14 -3.37
C GLU A 146 -14.12 -13.58 -2.05
N ALA A 147 -13.50 -14.40 -1.20
CA ALA A 147 -12.94 -13.93 0.07
C ALA A 147 -11.78 -12.97 -0.15
N VAL A 148 -10.91 -13.26 -1.14
CA VAL A 148 -9.79 -12.41 -1.54
C VAL A 148 -10.30 -11.08 -2.11
N ARG A 149 -11.31 -11.12 -3.00
CA ARG A 149 -11.93 -9.89 -3.52
C ARG A 149 -12.57 -9.06 -2.42
N LYS A 150 -13.32 -9.68 -1.51
CA LYS A 150 -13.97 -8.98 -0.39
C LYS A 150 -12.96 -8.32 0.52
N PHE A 151 -11.84 -8.97 0.80
CA PHE A 151 -10.75 -8.37 1.56
C PHE A 151 -10.17 -7.14 0.84
N ALA A 152 -9.89 -7.26 -0.46
CA ALA A 152 -9.35 -6.15 -1.25
C ALA A 152 -10.30 -4.97 -1.41
N ILE A 153 -11.56 -5.24 -1.76
CA ILE A 153 -12.60 -4.22 -1.84
C ILE A 153 -12.81 -3.59 -0.46
N GLY A 154 -12.78 -4.40 0.60
CA GLY A 154 -13.00 -3.99 1.98
C GLY A 154 -14.43 -3.51 2.22
N THR A 155 -14.63 -2.85 3.37
CA THR A 155 -15.90 -2.26 3.76
C THR A 155 -15.74 -0.76 3.83
N VAL A 156 -16.67 -0.03 3.22
CA VAL A 156 -16.82 1.41 3.44
C VAL A 156 -17.87 1.63 4.52
N HIS A 157 -17.54 2.43 5.52
CA HIS A 157 -18.47 2.78 6.59
C HIS A 157 -19.56 3.74 6.11
N GLU A 158 -20.77 3.60 6.64
CA GLU A 158 -21.91 4.44 6.27
C GLU A 158 -21.64 5.93 6.49
N GLU A 159 -20.96 6.27 7.58
CA GLU A 159 -20.53 7.66 7.89
C GLU A 159 -19.64 8.24 6.78
N THR A 160 -18.73 7.44 6.23
CA THR A 160 -17.85 7.87 5.13
C THR A 160 -18.68 8.16 3.88
N ILE A 161 -19.65 7.29 3.58
CA ILE A 161 -20.58 7.46 2.45
C ILE A 161 -21.41 8.73 2.62
N GLN A 162 -21.96 8.96 3.81
CA GLN A 162 -22.76 10.16 4.11
C GLN A 162 -21.91 11.45 4.08
N GLY A 163 -20.64 11.38 4.47
CA GLY A 163 -19.72 12.52 4.48
C GLY A 163 -19.13 12.88 3.11
N ILE A 164 -19.21 12.01 2.10
CA ILE A 164 -18.49 12.19 0.84
C ILE A 164 -18.98 13.40 0.02
N ASP A 165 -20.27 13.74 0.14
CA ASP A 165 -20.84 14.90 -0.56
C ASP A 165 -20.32 16.22 0.01
N ASP A 166 -20.25 16.36 1.34
CA ASP A 166 -19.67 17.53 1.99
C ASP A 166 -18.18 17.64 1.69
N PHE A 167 -17.46 16.51 1.76
CA PHE A 167 -16.06 16.42 1.38
C PHE A 167 -15.85 16.91 -0.07
N THR A 168 -16.65 16.42 -1.03
CA THR A 168 -16.55 16.79 -2.45
C THR A 168 -16.79 18.30 -2.66
N LYS A 169 -17.79 18.86 -1.96
CA LYS A 169 -18.10 20.29 -2.02
C LYS A 169 -16.96 21.14 -1.46
N ARG A 170 -16.43 20.78 -0.29
CA ARG A 170 -15.32 21.50 0.33
C ARG A 170 -14.03 21.37 -0.49
N LEU A 171 -13.76 20.20 -1.04
CA LEU A 171 -12.65 19.98 -1.97
C LEU A 171 -12.80 20.86 -3.22
N THR A 172 -14.01 20.98 -3.78
CA THR A 172 -14.32 21.87 -4.90
C THR A 172 -13.97 23.33 -4.58
N ASP A 173 -14.40 23.82 -3.42
CA ASP A 173 -14.12 25.19 -2.99
C ASP A 173 -12.62 25.42 -2.75
N GLY A 174 -11.92 24.46 -2.14
CA GLY A 174 -10.47 24.50 -1.94
C GLY A 174 -9.71 24.51 -3.27
N LEU A 175 -10.02 23.58 -4.19
CA LEU A 175 -9.40 23.52 -5.52
C LEU A 175 -9.61 24.83 -6.29
N ARG A 176 -10.84 25.39 -6.26
CA ARG A 176 -11.13 26.69 -6.87
C ARG A 176 -10.22 27.79 -6.34
N GLN A 177 -10.04 27.86 -5.02
CA GLN A 177 -9.21 28.88 -4.38
C GLN A 177 -7.73 28.75 -4.79
N GLU A 178 -7.18 27.54 -4.78
CA GLU A 178 -5.78 27.35 -5.18
C GLU A 178 -5.54 27.60 -6.66
N LEU A 179 -6.43 27.12 -7.53
CA LEU A 179 -6.32 27.40 -8.95
C LEU A 179 -6.31 28.91 -9.23
N TYR A 180 -7.03 29.72 -8.45
CA TYR A 180 -6.91 31.18 -8.57
C TYR A 180 -5.52 31.72 -8.20
N GLN A 181 -4.87 31.15 -7.19
CA GLN A 181 -3.51 31.55 -6.82
C GLN A 181 -2.51 31.12 -7.90
N TRP A 182 -2.65 29.89 -8.40
CA TRP A 182 -1.81 29.33 -9.45
C TRP A 182 -1.92 30.05 -10.79
N GLN A 183 -3.12 30.50 -11.14
CA GLN A 183 -3.35 31.28 -12.36
C GLN A 183 -2.41 32.50 -12.45
N LYS A 184 -2.13 33.16 -11.31
CA LYS A 184 -1.22 34.32 -11.28
C LYS A 184 0.24 33.93 -11.55
N ARG A 185 0.65 32.75 -11.09
CA ARG A 185 2.01 32.22 -11.24
C ARG A 185 2.26 31.73 -12.66
N LEU A 186 1.29 31.01 -13.22
CA LEU A 186 1.37 30.36 -14.53
C LEU A 186 0.80 31.21 -15.68
N LYS A 187 0.61 32.53 -15.46
CA LYS A 187 -0.09 33.44 -16.40
C LYS A 187 0.50 33.51 -17.81
N PHE A 188 1.76 33.10 -18.00
CA PHE A 188 2.46 33.15 -19.27
C PHE A 188 2.83 31.76 -19.81
N GLU A 189 2.41 30.70 -19.12
CA GLU A 189 2.71 29.33 -19.50
C GLU A 189 1.54 28.72 -20.26
N THR A 190 1.84 27.95 -21.30
CA THR A 190 0.86 27.06 -21.92
C THR A 190 0.76 25.80 -21.08
N ILE A 191 -0.45 25.45 -20.64
CA ILE A 191 -0.70 24.28 -19.80
C ILE A 191 -1.15 23.11 -20.68
N HIS A 192 -0.42 22.00 -20.58
CA HIS A 192 -0.72 20.73 -21.26
C HIS A 192 -1.46 19.75 -20.37
N GLY A 193 -1.29 19.86 -19.05
CA GLY A 193 -1.94 18.95 -18.13
C GLY A 193 -2.15 19.57 -16.75
N LEU A 194 -3.20 19.10 -16.09
CA LEU A 194 -3.45 19.31 -14.67
C LEU A 194 -3.68 17.95 -14.03
N ASP A 195 -3.18 17.78 -12.83
CA ASP A 195 -3.46 16.59 -12.05
C ASP A 195 -3.67 16.87 -10.59
N LEU A 196 -4.53 16.04 -10.01
CA LEU A 196 -4.78 15.97 -8.60
C LEU A 196 -4.44 14.57 -8.12
N ARG A 197 -3.29 14.41 -7.47
CA ARG A 197 -2.97 13.20 -6.71
C ARG A 197 -3.70 13.22 -5.38
N CYS A 198 -4.41 12.14 -5.09
CA CYS A 198 -5.10 11.92 -3.82
C CYS A 198 -4.49 10.69 -3.15
N THR A 199 -3.92 10.87 -1.96
CA THR A 199 -3.27 9.82 -1.19
C THR A 199 -3.96 9.66 0.16
N PRO A 200 -5.08 8.91 0.24
CA PRO A 200 -5.91 8.84 1.44
C PRO A 200 -5.16 8.44 2.70
N TRP A 201 -4.27 7.45 2.62
CA TRP A 201 -3.50 6.95 3.77
C TRP A 201 -2.49 7.95 4.36
N TYR A 202 -2.16 9.03 3.64
CA TYR A 202 -1.37 10.13 4.19
C TYR A 202 -2.20 11.40 4.41
N GLY A 203 -3.49 11.37 4.12
CA GLY A 203 -4.34 12.56 4.18
C GLY A 203 -3.87 13.66 3.25
N GLN A 204 -3.29 13.31 2.10
CA GLN A 204 -2.58 14.25 1.25
C GLN A 204 -3.26 14.44 -0.11
N PHE A 205 -3.23 15.68 -0.57
CA PHE A 205 -3.51 16.06 -1.95
C PHE A 205 -2.28 16.74 -2.53
N GLN A 206 -1.97 16.46 -3.79
CA GLN A 206 -0.94 17.18 -4.53
C GLN A 206 -1.53 17.65 -5.86
N LEU A 207 -1.27 18.90 -6.21
CA LEU A 207 -1.72 19.50 -7.46
C LEU A 207 -0.50 19.75 -8.35
N SER A 208 -0.49 19.17 -9.53
CA SER A 208 0.63 19.28 -10.46
C SER A 208 0.16 19.81 -11.81
N PHE A 209 1.02 20.59 -12.48
CA PHE A 209 0.77 21.13 -13.81
C PHE A 209 1.88 20.66 -14.74
N LEU A 210 1.49 20.23 -15.94
CA LEU A 210 2.40 20.00 -17.05
C LEU A 210 2.39 21.23 -17.94
N THR A 211 3.54 21.86 -18.17
CA THR A 211 3.62 23.11 -18.94
C THR A 211 4.57 23.03 -20.13
N ALA A 212 4.47 23.97 -21.07
CA ALA A 212 5.37 24.01 -22.23
C ALA A 212 6.85 24.30 -21.88
N GLN A 213 7.17 24.49 -20.60
CA GLN A 213 8.53 24.75 -20.13
C GLN A 213 9.19 23.53 -19.46
N GLU A 214 8.56 22.37 -19.49
CA GLU A 214 9.25 21.13 -19.08
C GLU A 214 10.50 20.90 -19.95
N ASP A 215 11.54 20.31 -19.34
CA ASP A 215 12.82 20.01 -19.99
C ASP A 215 12.89 18.59 -20.60
N PHE A 216 11.75 17.90 -20.65
CA PHE A 216 11.56 16.57 -21.24
C PHE A 216 10.53 16.59 -22.37
N ASP A 217 10.51 15.51 -23.18
CA ASP A 217 9.55 15.36 -24.27
C ASP A 217 8.13 15.21 -23.71
N LEU A 218 7.21 16.09 -24.15
CA LEU A 218 5.81 16.05 -23.76
C LEU A 218 5.12 14.73 -24.15
N ALA A 219 5.58 14.05 -25.20
CA ALA A 219 5.08 12.72 -25.54
C ALA A 219 5.39 11.69 -24.45
N GLU A 220 6.48 11.87 -23.71
CA GLU A 220 6.87 11.02 -22.60
C GLU A 220 6.27 11.48 -21.25
N ALA A 221 5.72 12.70 -21.18
CA ALA A 221 5.20 13.30 -19.96
C ALA A 221 4.09 12.49 -19.29
N TYR A 222 3.31 11.78 -20.09
CA TYR A 222 2.16 10.99 -19.64
C TYR A 222 2.53 9.56 -19.26
N HIS A 223 3.80 9.15 -19.35
CA HIS A 223 4.26 7.91 -18.76
C HIS A 223 4.30 8.02 -17.24
N ASP A 224 3.80 7.01 -16.52
CA ASP A 224 3.79 6.96 -15.05
C ASP A 224 5.17 7.23 -14.43
N LYS A 225 6.24 6.88 -15.16
CA LYS A 225 7.63 7.12 -14.76
C LYS A 225 8.08 8.57 -14.85
N ASN A 226 7.44 9.43 -15.64
CA ASN A 226 7.85 10.83 -15.78
C ASN A 226 6.94 11.78 -14.99
N TYR A 227 5.92 11.22 -14.34
CA TYR A 227 4.95 11.96 -13.57
C TYR A 227 5.57 12.78 -12.43
N TYR A 228 6.62 12.25 -11.80
CA TYR A 228 7.33 12.97 -10.73
C TYR A 228 8.16 14.17 -11.23
N GLN A 229 8.35 14.29 -12.55
CA GLN A 229 9.14 15.35 -13.17
C GLN A 229 8.31 16.59 -13.48
N TRP A 230 6.97 16.49 -13.45
CA TRP A 230 6.10 17.65 -13.63
C TRP A 230 6.46 18.69 -12.57
N ARG A 231 6.70 19.94 -12.99
CA ARG A 231 7.35 21.03 -12.21
C ARG A 231 6.81 21.30 -10.80
N LEU A 232 5.68 20.73 -10.40
CA LEU A 232 4.97 21.04 -9.17
C LEU A 232 4.60 19.79 -8.37
N ASN A 233 5.59 18.94 -8.09
CA ASN A 233 5.41 17.74 -7.27
C ASN A 233 5.52 18.01 -5.75
N ASP A 234 5.89 19.23 -5.32
CA ASP A 234 6.29 19.51 -3.92
C ASP A 234 5.90 20.90 -3.39
N LEU A 235 4.67 21.36 -3.62
CA LEU A 235 4.17 22.52 -2.86
C LEU A 235 3.08 22.08 -1.88
N PRO A 236 3.37 22.08 -0.56
CA PRO A 236 2.37 21.77 0.43
C PRO A 236 1.21 22.74 0.28
N TYR A 237 0.05 22.14 0.08
CA TYR A 237 -1.22 22.82 0.09
C TYR A 237 -1.43 23.38 1.51
N HIS A 238 -1.15 24.67 1.73
CA HIS A 238 -1.23 25.29 3.07
C HIS A 238 -2.59 25.91 3.41
N GLY A 239 -3.61 25.72 2.56
CA GLY A 239 -4.96 26.08 2.92
C GLY A 239 -5.43 25.20 4.08
N TYR A 240 -5.69 25.83 5.23
CA TYR A 240 -6.25 25.17 6.43
C TYR A 240 -7.45 24.27 6.09
N GLU A 241 -8.29 24.70 5.14
CA GLU A 241 -9.46 23.94 4.68
C GLU A 241 -9.11 22.59 4.04
N ILE A 242 -8.00 22.45 3.33
CA ILE A 242 -7.62 21.17 2.73
C ILE A 242 -6.80 20.32 3.66
N SER A 243 -5.99 20.90 4.55
CA SER A 243 -5.35 20.12 5.61
C SER A 243 -6.41 19.38 6.42
N THR A 244 -7.49 20.08 6.81
CA THR A 244 -8.60 19.47 7.56
C THR A 244 -9.39 18.44 6.73
N LEU A 245 -9.50 18.60 5.41
CA LEU A 245 -10.08 17.58 4.54
C LEU A 245 -9.19 16.34 4.42
N GLY A 246 -7.87 16.57 4.34
CA GLY A 246 -6.85 15.53 4.30
C GLY A 246 -6.88 14.67 5.56
N GLU A 247 -6.89 15.31 6.73
CA GLU A 247 -7.02 14.65 8.03
C GLU A 247 -8.31 13.82 8.14
N TRP A 248 -9.44 14.36 7.67
CA TRP A 248 -10.70 13.63 7.65
C TRP A 248 -10.63 12.42 6.72
N MET A 249 -10.13 12.59 5.50
CA MET A 249 -9.93 11.52 4.52
C MET A 249 -9.05 10.40 5.08
N GLN A 250 -7.93 10.74 5.71
CA GLN A 250 -7.04 9.77 6.33
C GLN A 250 -7.75 8.95 7.39
N LYS A 251 -8.43 9.63 8.33
CA LYS A 251 -9.15 8.97 9.41
C LYS A 251 -10.22 8.00 8.88
N GLU A 252 -10.99 8.41 7.89
CA GLU A 252 -12.03 7.55 7.28
C GLU A 252 -11.42 6.37 6.49
N PHE A 253 -10.27 6.58 5.85
CA PHE A 253 -9.55 5.54 5.13
C PHE A 253 -8.97 4.48 6.08
N GLU A 254 -8.34 4.91 7.18
CA GLU A 254 -7.84 4.05 8.26
C GLU A 254 -8.98 3.26 8.91
N LYS A 255 -10.11 3.91 9.20
CA LYS A 255 -11.33 3.26 9.72
C LYS A 255 -11.81 2.15 8.79
N SER A 256 -11.63 2.32 7.49
CA SER A 256 -12.00 1.36 6.44
C SER A 256 -10.94 0.28 6.19
N ARG A 257 -9.88 0.21 7.02
CA ARG A 257 -8.77 -0.76 6.91
C ARG A 257 -8.14 -0.80 5.51
N LEU A 258 -7.87 0.37 4.93
CA LEU A 258 -7.23 0.50 3.62
C LEU A 258 -8.04 -0.09 2.44
N SER A 259 -9.37 -0.15 2.59
CA SER A 259 -10.33 -0.62 1.58
C SER A 259 -10.14 0.06 0.21
N LEU A 260 -10.05 -0.75 -0.87
CA LEU A 260 -10.09 -0.21 -2.24
C LEU A 260 -11.41 0.50 -2.53
N GLY A 261 -12.54 0.02 -2.00
CA GLY A 261 -13.82 0.70 -2.13
C GLY A 261 -13.80 2.12 -1.55
N CYS A 262 -13.13 2.30 -0.40
CA CYS A 262 -12.95 3.62 0.21
C CYS A 262 -12.03 4.51 -0.63
N LEU A 263 -10.94 3.95 -1.19
CA LEU A 263 -10.08 4.67 -2.13
C LEU A 263 -10.88 5.15 -3.36
N GLU A 264 -11.67 4.28 -3.99
CA GLU A 264 -12.47 4.63 -5.18
C GLU A 264 -13.47 5.76 -4.90
N LEU A 265 -14.04 5.82 -3.68
CA LEU A 265 -14.91 6.92 -3.28
C LEU A 265 -14.16 8.25 -3.24
N PHE A 266 -12.98 8.30 -2.63
CA PHE A 266 -12.17 9.52 -2.57
C PHE A 266 -11.68 9.96 -3.96
N LEU A 267 -11.25 9.01 -4.81
CA LEU A 267 -10.87 9.31 -6.19
C LEU A 267 -12.07 9.85 -7.00
N SER A 268 -13.25 9.25 -6.83
CA SER A 268 -14.48 9.71 -7.49
C SER A 268 -14.89 11.12 -7.03
N ALA A 269 -14.72 11.42 -5.75
CA ALA A 269 -14.93 12.77 -5.21
C ALA A 269 -13.96 13.79 -5.82
N CYS A 270 -12.68 13.43 -5.98
CA CYS A 270 -11.67 14.26 -6.65
C CYS A 270 -12.07 14.57 -8.10
N VAL A 271 -12.47 13.54 -8.86
CA VAL A 271 -12.96 13.70 -10.24
C VAL A 271 -14.17 14.62 -10.29
N THR A 272 -15.14 14.42 -9.39
CA THR A 272 -16.35 15.24 -9.33
C THR A 272 -16.03 16.70 -9.02
N ALA A 273 -15.12 16.94 -8.07
CA ALA A 273 -14.69 18.29 -7.70
C ALA A 273 -13.99 19.02 -8.86
N LEU A 274 -13.10 18.34 -9.58
CA LEU A 274 -12.43 18.89 -10.77
C LEU A 274 -13.39 19.15 -11.93
N LYS A 275 -14.42 18.31 -12.11
CA LYS A 275 -15.48 18.50 -13.11
C LYS A 275 -16.49 19.59 -12.75
N SER A 276 -16.47 20.07 -11.51
CA SER A 276 -17.41 21.11 -11.07
C SER A 276 -17.32 22.37 -11.95
N SER A 277 -18.46 22.99 -12.22
CA SER A 277 -18.52 24.24 -13.00
C SER A 277 -17.69 25.36 -12.37
N ALA A 278 -17.55 25.34 -11.03
CA ALA A 278 -16.74 26.29 -10.29
C ALA A 278 -15.24 26.16 -10.63
N VAL A 279 -14.69 24.94 -10.61
CA VAL A 279 -13.29 24.67 -10.96
C VAL A 279 -13.06 24.89 -12.46
N GLN A 280 -13.92 24.36 -13.31
CA GLN A 280 -13.82 24.51 -14.77
C GLN A 280 -13.84 25.98 -15.22
N LYS A 281 -14.59 26.84 -14.53
CA LYS A 281 -14.59 28.28 -14.80
C LYS A 281 -13.26 28.95 -14.49
N VAL A 282 -12.49 28.46 -13.52
CA VAL A 282 -11.14 28.96 -13.22
C VAL A 282 -10.16 28.46 -14.28
N LEU A 283 -10.20 27.18 -14.63
CA LEU A 283 -9.31 26.57 -15.62
C LEU A 283 -9.42 27.23 -17.00
N ARG A 284 -10.62 27.60 -17.45
CA ARG A 284 -10.83 28.34 -18.71
C ARG A 284 -10.12 29.69 -18.79
N ARG A 285 -9.56 30.19 -17.69
CA ARG A 285 -8.80 31.45 -17.66
C ARG A 285 -7.29 31.24 -17.80
N TYR A 286 -6.83 29.99 -17.83
CA TYR A 286 -5.45 29.65 -18.15
C TYR A 286 -5.25 29.63 -19.66
N ASN A 287 -4.01 29.74 -20.10
CA ASN A 287 -3.61 29.48 -21.48
C ASN A 287 -3.47 27.96 -21.67
N LEU A 288 -4.59 27.28 -21.94
CA LEU A 288 -4.62 25.83 -22.12
C LEU A 288 -4.21 25.46 -23.55
N SER A 289 -3.42 24.41 -23.68
CA SER A 289 -3.13 23.77 -24.97
C SER A 289 -4.39 23.13 -25.58
N GLN A 290 -4.32 22.75 -26.87
CA GLN A 290 -5.43 22.07 -27.54
C GLN A 290 -5.64 20.65 -27.05
N ASP A 291 -4.57 20.02 -26.57
CA ASP A 291 -4.49 18.67 -26.03
C ASP A 291 -4.50 18.66 -24.50
N PHE A 292 -4.98 19.73 -23.86
CA PHE A 292 -5.04 19.83 -22.40
C PHE A 292 -5.82 18.67 -21.77
N GLN A 293 -5.21 18.03 -20.76
CA GLN A 293 -5.83 16.91 -20.02
C GLN A 293 -5.92 17.20 -18.52
N ILE A 294 -7.00 16.74 -17.90
CA ILE A 294 -7.11 16.68 -16.45
C ILE A 294 -7.00 15.22 -16.01
N THR A 295 -6.16 14.96 -15.01
CA THR A 295 -5.96 13.64 -14.43
C THR A 295 -6.26 13.65 -12.93
N VAL A 296 -6.73 12.51 -12.41
CA VAL A 296 -6.69 12.19 -10.98
C VAL A 296 -5.81 10.96 -10.83
N PHE A 297 -4.60 11.16 -10.30
CA PHE A 297 -3.62 10.09 -10.17
C PHE A 297 -4.00 9.09 -9.07
N ARG A 298 -3.94 7.80 -9.42
CA ARG A 298 -4.08 6.69 -8.47
C ARG A 298 -2.68 6.34 -7.92
N PRO A 299 -2.40 6.44 -6.61
CA PRO A 299 -1.02 6.47 -6.10
C PRO A 299 -0.15 5.20 -6.28
N ASN A 300 -0.66 4.15 -6.90
CA ASN A 300 0.01 2.85 -7.00
C ASN A 300 -0.19 2.12 -8.34
N SER A 301 -0.58 2.83 -9.40
CA SER A 301 -0.85 2.23 -10.70
C SER A 301 0.42 1.67 -11.38
N SER A 302 0.88 0.50 -10.92
CA SER A 302 1.64 -0.45 -11.73
C SER A 302 0.78 -1.00 -12.88
N PHE A 303 -0.54 -0.76 -12.84
CA PHE A 303 -1.49 -0.95 -13.92
C PHE A 303 -1.79 0.38 -14.67
N PRO A 304 -1.38 0.54 -15.94
CA PRO A 304 -1.51 1.78 -16.70
C PRO A 304 -2.95 2.19 -17.10
N GLN A 305 -4.00 1.73 -16.40
CA GLN A 305 -5.39 1.81 -16.87
C GLN A 305 -6.40 2.61 -16.04
N LYS A 306 -6.03 3.31 -14.96
CA LYS A 306 -7.06 3.98 -14.11
C LYS A 306 -6.74 5.41 -13.67
N ASN A 307 -5.97 6.14 -14.48
CA ASN A 307 -6.01 7.59 -14.37
C ASN A 307 -7.33 8.08 -14.98
N PHE A 308 -8.06 8.93 -14.26
CA PHE A 308 -9.31 9.49 -14.78
C PHE A 308 -9.00 10.67 -15.69
N TYR A 309 -9.03 10.45 -17.01
CA TYR A 309 -8.87 11.49 -18.03
C TYR A 309 -10.23 12.08 -18.43
N PHE A 310 -10.31 13.40 -18.54
CA PHE A 310 -11.47 14.11 -19.09
C PHE A 310 -11.14 15.56 -19.46
#